data_AF-A0A7C1ZU86-F1
#
_entry.id   AF-A0A7C1ZU86-F1
#
_cell.length_a   1.000
_cell.length_b   1.000
_cell.length_c   1.000
_cell.angle_alpha   90.00
_cell.angle_beta   90.00
_cell.angle_gamma   90.00
#
_symmetry.space_group_name_H-M   'P 1'
#
loop_
_entity.id
_entity.type
_entity.pdbx_description
1 polymer ?
#
loop_
_entity_poly.entity_id
_entity_poly.type
_entity_poly.pdbx_seq_one_letter_code
_entity_poly.pdbx_strand_id
1 'polypeptide(L)'
;MKGRTRCPKCKHAFVVDVPPGVKQHNVTCPKCKHSFTIICDEEKKDKVCSKWEEFGGSRKTILPSLIKMTKRPMVASILLFTVTVLGVFTAISIIFNPSFLGEFFASLGWPLFDVYSYQGLWFLIVLICSGFAATGGYAAFKKKPLSFAVLGGVVGIFTFGLLIIGPILSIIATGLIILSREEFENGVHGKEF
;
A
#
# COMPACT_ATOMS: atom_id res chain seq x y z
N MET A 1 27.10 -19.10 23.67
CA MET A 1 26.96 -18.24 22.47
C MET A 1 28.19 -18.40 21.60
N LYS A 2 28.03 -18.60 20.28
CA LYS A 2 29.15 -18.65 19.32
C LYS A 2 29.25 -17.31 18.61
N GLY A 3 30.36 -16.60 18.75
CA GLY A 3 30.58 -15.27 18.17
C GLY A 3 31.80 -15.24 17.25
N ARG A 4 31.74 -14.49 16.15
CA ARG A 4 32.94 -14.18 15.34
C ARG A 4 33.64 -12.97 15.93
N THR A 5 34.93 -13.12 16.23
CA THR A 5 35.75 -12.05 16.79
C THR A 5 36.97 -11.83 15.91
N ARG A 6 37.49 -10.60 15.87
CA ARG A 6 38.70 -10.25 15.12
C ARG A 6 39.80 -9.93 16.10
N CYS A 7 40.96 -10.59 15.93
CA CYS A 7 42.12 -10.28 16.75
C CYS A 7 42.62 -8.85 16.46
N PRO A 8 42.84 -8.00 17.47
CA PRO A 8 43.33 -6.62 17.27
C PRO A 8 44.74 -6.59 16.68
N LYS A 9 45.57 -7.60 16.96
CA LYS A 9 46.98 -7.64 16.55
C LYS A 9 47.20 -8.19 15.14
N CYS A 10 46.54 -9.29 14.78
CA CYS A 10 46.74 -9.95 13.47
C CYS A 10 45.56 -9.83 12.51
N LYS A 11 44.47 -9.17 12.92
CA LYS A 11 43.21 -9.00 12.16
C LYS A 11 42.54 -10.30 11.70
N HIS A 12 43.03 -11.46 12.15
CA HIS A 12 42.47 -12.75 11.82
C HIS A 12 41.12 -12.93 12.51
N ALA A 13 40.10 -13.30 11.73
CA ALA A 13 38.76 -13.56 12.21
C ALA A 13 38.61 -15.05 12.53
N PHE A 14 38.13 -15.36 13.73
CA PHE A 14 37.89 -16.75 14.16
C PHE A 14 36.63 -16.82 15.05
N VAL A 15 36.09 -18.03 15.18
CA VAL A 15 34.87 -18.28 15.96
C VAL A 15 35.25 -18.63 17.40
N VAL A 16 34.58 -18.00 18.35
CA VAL A 16 34.78 -18.22 19.79
C VAL A 16 33.48 -18.72 20.39
N ASP A 17 33.57 -19.81 21.14
CA ASP A 17 32.47 -20.35 21.93
C ASP A 17 32.52 -19.74 23.34
N VAL A 18 31.63 -18.79 23.62
CA VAL A 18 31.51 -18.14 24.94
C VAL A 18 30.40 -18.83 25.74
N PRO A 19 30.64 -19.29 26.98
CA PRO A 19 29.57 -19.85 27.83
C PRO A 19 28.50 -18.79 28.15
N PRO A 20 27.21 -19.15 28.20
CA PRO A 20 26.13 -18.21 28.47
C PRO A 20 26.24 -17.62 29.89
N GLY A 21 25.96 -16.32 30.04
CA GLY A 21 25.91 -15.62 31.33
C GLY A 21 27.22 -14.97 31.81
N VAL A 22 28.28 -14.97 30.99
CA VAL A 22 29.58 -14.40 31.36
C VAL A 22 29.79 -13.02 30.73
N LYS A 23 29.92 -11.98 31.56
CA LYS A 23 30.11 -10.57 31.11
C LYS A 23 31.46 -10.31 30.45
N GLN A 24 32.50 -11.06 30.83
CA GLN A 24 33.86 -10.91 30.31
C GLN A 24 34.48 -12.27 30.02
N HIS A 25 34.91 -12.48 28.78
CA HIS A 25 35.57 -13.73 28.37
C HIS A 25 36.95 -13.45 27.77
N ASN A 26 37.98 -14.12 28.30
CA ASN A 26 39.34 -14.03 27.81
C ASN A 26 39.54 -15.02 26.66
N VAL A 27 39.90 -14.48 25.49
CA VAL A 27 40.08 -15.27 24.26
C VAL A 27 41.54 -15.20 23.83
N THR A 28 42.12 -16.34 23.49
CA THR A 28 43.47 -16.41 22.91
C THR A 28 43.37 -16.61 21.40
N CYS A 29 44.05 -15.75 20.63
CA CYS A 29 44.06 -15.88 19.17
C CYS A 29 44.86 -17.12 18.72
N PRO A 30 44.30 -17.99 17.86
CA PRO A 30 44.98 -19.21 17.40
C PRO A 30 46.19 -18.91 16.50
N LYS A 31 46.22 -17.73 15.83
CA LYS A 31 47.27 -17.37 14.87
C LYS A 31 48.46 -16.66 15.51
N CYS A 32 48.22 -15.76 16.48
CA CYS A 32 49.28 -14.94 17.07
C CYS A 32 49.44 -15.10 18.58
N LYS A 33 48.73 -16.05 19.21
CA LYS A 33 48.75 -16.38 20.65
C LYS A 33 48.52 -15.19 21.59
N HIS A 34 47.97 -14.09 21.08
CA HIS A 34 47.66 -12.90 21.87
C HIS A 34 46.31 -13.09 22.54
N SER A 35 46.28 -12.94 23.88
CA SER A 35 45.06 -12.97 24.68
C SER A 35 44.45 -11.57 24.79
N PHE A 36 43.14 -11.46 24.59
CA PHE A 36 42.38 -10.22 24.78
C PHE A 36 40.99 -10.52 25.36
N THR A 37 40.45 -9.56 26.11
CA THR A 37 39.16 -9.71 26.80
C THR A 37 38.04 -9.13 25.95
N ILE A 38 36.93 -9.86 25.85
CA ILE A 38 35.72 -9.42 25.15
C ILE A 38 34.63 -9.14 26.19
N ILE A 39 34.13 -7.91 26.20
CA ILE A 39 33.01 -7.47 27.05
C ILE A 39 31.71 -7.77 26.30
N CYS A 40 30.83 -8.56 26.91
CA CYS A 40 29.53 -8.94 26.38
C CYS A 40 28.44 -8.25 27.22
N ASP A 41 28.09 -7.00 26.86
CA ASP A 41 26.99 -6.27 27.51
C ASP A 41 25.66 -6.54 26.78
N GLU A 42 24.63 -6.92 27.53
CA GLU A 42 23.29 -7.25 27.00
C GLU A 42 22.35 -6.02 26.87
N GLU A 43 22.81 -4.81 27.16
CA GLU A 43 21.92 -3.63 27.20
C GLU A 43 22.18 -2.62 26.07
N LYS A 44 21.47 -2.81 24.94
CA LYS A 44 20.83 -1.71 24.20
C LYS A 44 19.52 -2.19 23.58
N LYS A 45 18.41 -1.87 24.26
CA LYS A 45 17.09 -1.74 23.64
C LYS A 45 17.16 -0.65 22.55
N ASP A 46 16.34 -0.85 21.53
CA ASP A 46 16.06 0.05 20.41
C ASP A 46 17.12 0.17 19.30
N LYS A 47 17.13 -0.84 18.42
CA LYS A 47 17.06 -0.70 16.95
C LYS A 47 17.14 -2.09 16.31
N VAL A 48 16.22 -2.32 15.37
CA VAL A 48 16.31 -3.18 14.18
C VAL A 48 17.49 -4.18 14.14
N CYS A 49 17.16 -5.47 13.99
CA CYS A 49 18.04 -6.62 13.77
C CYS A 49 18.55 -7.37 15.02
N SER A 50 17.66 -8.10 15.70
CA SER A 50 18.05 -9.42 16.24
C SER A 50 18.19 -10.39 15.06
N LYS A 51 19.42 -10.45 14.54
CA LYS A 51 19.86 -11.38 13.51
C LYS A 51 19.76 -12.82 14.03
N TRP A 52 18.62 -13.45 13.80
CA TRP A 52 18.48 -14.90 13.83
C TRP A 52 19.02 -15.43 12.49
N GLU A 53 20.18 -16.08 12.50
CA GLU A 53 20.63 -16.93 11.38
C GLU A 53 20.32 -18.37 11.76
N GLU A 54 19.16 -18.87 11.31
CA GLU A 54 18.96 -20.31 11.19
C GLU A 54 19.96 -20.83 10.14
N PHE A 55 20.83 -21.75 10.53
CA PHE A 55 21.64 -22.51 9.57
C PHE A 55 20.71 -23.48 8.84
N GLY A 56 19.95 -22.95 7.88
CA GLY A 56 19.31 -23.76 6.86
C GLY A 56 20.39 -24.46 6.04
N GLY A 57 20.25 -25.76 5.83
CA GLY A 57 21.05 -26.49 4.84
C GLY A 57 20.94 -25.87 3.44
N SER A 58 21.63 -26.47 2.49
CA SER A 58 21.85 -26.03 1.09
C SER A 58 20.61 -25.84 0.20
N ARG A 59 19.44 -25.46 0.72
CA ARG A 59 18.35 -24.90 -0.07
C ARG A 59 18.61 -23.43 -0.31
N LYS A 60 18.62 -23.05 -1.59
CA LYS A 60 18.67 -21.66 -2.05
C LYS A 60 17.45 -20.94 -1.48
N THR A 61 17.59 -20.31 -0.31
CA THR A 61 16.60 -19.39 0.23
C THR A 61 16.69 -18.12 -0.60
N ILE A 62 15.97 -18.10 -1.72
CA ILE A 62 15.66 -16.86 -2.41
C ILE A 62 14.71 -16.13 -1.46
N LEU A 63 15.26 -15.32 -0.55
CA LEU A 63 14.41 -14.43 0.25
C LEU A 63 13.61 -13.59 -0.76
N PRO A 64 12.27 -13.54 -0.65
CA PRO A 64 11.51 -12.61 -1.45
C PRO A 64 12.09 -11.22 -1.19
N SER A 65 12.50 -10.54 -2.26
CA SER A 65 13.03 -9.19 -2.17
C SER A 65 12.05 -8.33 -1.38
N LEU A 66 12.53 -7.55 -0.43
CA LEU A 66 11.69 -6.66 0.37
C LEU A 66 11.07 -5.60 -0.55
N ILE A 67 9.91 -5.90 -1.14
CA ILE A 67 9.21 -4.97 -2.04
C ILE A 67 8.80 -3.75 -1.21
N LYS A 68 9.29 -2.59 -1.62
CA LYS A 68 9.01 -1.32 -0.95
C LYS A 68 7.53 -0.98 -1.15
N MET A 69 6.73 -1.11 -0.08
CA MET A 69 5.35 -0.65 -0.04
C MET A 69 5.28 0.85 -0.39
N THR A 70 4.56 1.22 -1.44
CA THR A 70 4.36 2.64 -1.80
C THR A 70 3.06 3.18 -1.19
N LYS A 71 2.92 4.50 -1.18
CA LYS A 71 1.68 5.19 -0.74
C LYS A 71 0.67 5.39 -1.87
N ARG A 72 0.93 4.87 -3.08
CA ARG A 72 0.09 5.05 -4.28
C ARG A 72 -1.37 4.59 -4.10
N PRO A 73 -1.67 3.38 -3.57
CA PRO A 73 -3.06 2.95 -3.42
C PRO A 73 -3.81 3.78 -2.37
N MET A 74 -3.09 4.34 -1.38
CA MET A 74 -3.68 5.24 -0.39
C MET A 74 -4.11 6.57 -1.03
N VAL A 75 -3.28 7.13 -1.91
CA VAL A 75 -3.64 8.34 -2.67
C VAL A 75 -4.83 8.06 -3.60
N ALA A 76 -4.84 6.92 -4.28
CA ALA A 76 -5.96 6.52 -5.14
C ALA A 76 -7.27 6.36 -4.35
N SER A 77 -7.20 5.80 -3.14
CA SER A 77 -8.35 5.69 -2.23
C SER A 77 -8.93 7.06 -1.87
N ILE A 78 -8.07 8.02 -1.49
CA ILE A 78 -8.50 9.38 -1.16
C ILE A 78 -9.19 10.03 -2.37
N LEU A 79 -8.64 9.88 -3.57
CA LEU A 79 -9.24 10.40 -4.80
C LEU A 79 -10.62 9.77 -5.10
N LEU A 80 -10.80 8.47 -4.85
CA LEU A 80 -12.11 7.83 -5.03
C LEU A 80 -13.14 8.28 -3.98
N PHE A 81 -12.69 8.52 -2.74
CA PHE A 81 -13.57 9.09 -1.71
C PHE A 81 -13.98 10.53 -2.06
N THR A 82 -13.09 11.35 -2.61
CA THR A 82 -13.49 12.70 -3.06
C THR A 82 -14.47 12.63 -4.23
N VAL A 83 -14.27 11.71 -5.19
CA VAL A 83 -15.25 11.46 -6.27
C VAL A 83 -16.61 11.04 -5.71
N THR A 84 -16.63 10.22 -4.67
CA THR A 84 -17.87 9.80 -3.98
C THR A 84 -18.59 11.02 -3.39
N VAL A 85 -17.88 11.88 -2.65
CA VAL A 85 -18.47 13.08 -2.05
C VAL A 85 -19.03 14.02 -3.14
N LEU A 86 -18.28 14.23 -4.22
CA LEU A 86 -18.73 15.04 -5.36
C LEU A 86 -19.94 14.40 -6.08
N GLY A 87 -20.00 13.08 -6.16
CA GLY A 87 -21.11 12.33 -6.74
C GLY A 87 -22.40 12.48 -5.93
N VAL A 88 -22.32 12.31 -4.60
CA VAL A 88 -23.46 12.53 -3.70
C VAL A 88 -23.93 13.99 -3.78
N PHE A 89 -23.00 14.94 -3.80
CA PHE A 89 -23.35 16.35 -3.98
C PHE A 89 -24.09 16.59 -5.30
N THR A 90 -23.62 15.98 -6.39
CA THR A 90 -24.27 16.08 -7.71
C THR A 90 -25.66 15.45 -7.70
N ALA A 91 -25.84 14.30 -7.04
CA ALA A 91 -27.16 13.68 -6.87
C ALA A 91 -28.14 14.61 -6.13
N ILE A 92 -27.67 15.29 -5.08
CA ILE A 92 -28.47 16.30 -4.37
C ILE A 92 -28.80 17.49 -5.30
N SER A 93 -27.84 17.99 -6.06
CA SER A 93 -28.05 19.10 -7.00
C SER A 93 -29.12 18.79 -8.05
N ILE A 94 -29.21 17.55 -8.53
CA ILE A 94 -30.25 17.11 -9.49
C ILE A 94 -31.65 17.22 -8.88
N ILE A 95 -31.80 17.01 -7.57
CA ILE A 95 -33.11 17.16 -6.89
C ILE A 95 -33.54 18.62 -6.85
N PHE A 96 -32.62 19.52 -6.52
CA PHE A 96 -32.90 20.96 -6.41
C PHE A 96 -33.01 21.65 -7.77
N ASN A 97 -32.20 21.25 -8.75
CA ASN A 97 -32.18 21.79 -10.09
C ASN A 97 -32.03 20.65 -11.12
N PRO A 98 -33.14 20.13 -11.69
CA PRO A 98 -33.10 19.04 -12.65
C PRO A 98 -32.33 19.40 -13.93
N SER A 99 -32.24 20.69 -14.27
CA SER A 99 -31.53 21.17 -15.46
C SER A 99 -30.00 21.10 -15.33
N PHE A 100 -29.45 20.87 -14.13
CA PHE A 100 -28.01 20.92 -13.87
C PHE A 100 -27.18 20.03 -14.81
N LEU A 101 -27.61 18.77 -15.01
CA LEU A 101 -26.96 17.87 -15.97
C LEU A 101 -27.40 18.16 -17.42
N GLY A 102 -28.65 18.59 -17.62
CA GLY A 102 -29.21 18.85 -18.94
C GLY A 102 -28.48 19.99 -19.66
N GLU A 103 -28.20 21.09 -18.96
CA GLU A 103 -27.43 22.22 -19.48
C GLU A 103 -26.00 21.81 -19.86
N PHE A 104 -25.37 20.92 -19.08
CA PHE A 104 -24.05 20.38 -19.40
C PHE A 104 -24.06 19.53 -20.68
N PHE A 105 -25.00 18.58 -20.80
CA PHE A 105 -25.10 17.73 -21.99
C PHE A 105 -25.57 18.51 -23.23
N ALA A 106 -26.43 19.51 -23.07
CA ALA A 106 -26.82 20.41 -24.15
C ALA A 106 -25.62 21.21 -24.67
N SER A 107 -24.75 21.70 -23.77
CA SER A 107 -23.48 22.37 -24.13
C SER A 107 -22.53 21.45 -24.93
N LEU A 108 -22.53 20.15 -24.65
CA LEU A 108 -21.78 19.14 -25.40
C LEU A 108 -22.46 18.70 -26.72
N GLY A 109 -23.61 19.30 -27.07
CA GLY A 109 -24.32 19.01 -28.32
C GLY A 109 -25.20 17.75 -28.25
N TRP A 110 -25.58 17.29 -27.05
CA TRP A 110 -26.45 16.12 -26.85
C TRP A 110 -27.84 16.50 -26.29
N PRO A 111 -28.71 17.12 -27.11
CA PRO A 111 -30.03 17.61 -26.68
C PRO A 111 -31.08 16.49 -26.46
N LEU A 112 -30.75 15.22 -26.72
CA LEU A 112 -31.67 14.08 -26.61
C LEU A 112 -31.96 13.66 -25.15
N PHE A 113 -31.20 14.16 -24.18
CA PHE A 113 -31.42 13.88 -22.77
C PHE A 113 -32.28 14.99 -22.15
N ASP A 114 -33.60 14.93 -22.36
CA ASP A 114 -34.53 15.79 -21.63
C ASP A 114 -34.55 15.37 -20.14
N VAL A 115 -33.66 15.97 -19.35
CA VAL A 115 -33.40 15.59 -17.96
C VAL A 115 -34.63 15.81 -17.07
N TYR A 116 -35.58 16.66 -17.49
CA TYR A 116 -36.81 16.94 -16.75
C TYR A 116 -37.72 15.71 -16.64
N SER A 117 -37.82 14.89 -17.70
CA SER A 117 -38.65 13.68 -17.69
C SER A 117 -37.99 12.51 -16.95
N TYR A 118 -36.65 12.47 -16.93
CA TYR A 118 -35.86 11.36 -16.40
C TYR A 118 -35.09 11.68 -15.11
N GLN A 119 -35.47 12.74 -14.39
CA GLN A 119 -34.77 13.24 -13.19
C GLN A 119 -34.50 12.12 -12.16
N GLY A 120 -35.52 11.32 -11.85
CA GLY A 120 -35.40 10.23 -10.86
C GLY A 120 -34.44 9.12 -11.32
N LEU A 121 -34.39 8.83 -12.62
CA LEU A 121 -33.50 7.83 -13.19
C LEU A 121 -32.05 8.29 -13.15
N TRP A 122 -31.79 9.56 -13.50
CA TRP A 122 -30.44 10.16 -13.40
C TRP A 122 -29.93 10.22 -11.96
N PHE A 123 -30.79 10.60 -11.02
CA PHE A 123 -30.47 10.57 -9.59
C PHE A 123 -30.03 9.17 -9.14
N LEU A 124 -30.79 8.14 -9.51
CA LEU A 124 -30.54 6.76 -9.10
C LEU A 124 -29.24 6.21 -9.72
N ILE A 125 -28.98 6.51 -10.99
CA ILE A 125 -27.72 6.13 -11.67
C ILE A 125 -26.51 6.76 -10.98
N VAL A 126 -26.54 8.08 -10.73
CA VAL A 126 -25.43 8.79 -10.07
C VAL A 126 -25.20 8.25 -8.66
N LEU A 127 -26.27 7.97 -7.93
CA LEU A 127 -26.20 7.44 -6.56
C LEU A 127 -25.59 6.03 -6.52
N ILE A 128 -26.00 5.14 -7.44
CA ILE A 128 -25.41 3.80 -7.57
C ILE A 128 -23.93 3.89 -7.94
N CYS A 129 -23.57 4.72 -8.93
CA CYS A 129 -22.17 4.89 -9.35
C CYS A 129 -21.31 5.43 -8.20
N SER A 130 -21.85 6.34 -7.40
CA SER A 130 -21.18 6.85 -6.20
C SER A 130 -20.97 5.76 -5.15
N GLY A 131 -21.93 4.85 -4.97
CA GLY A 131 -21.76 3.67 -4.12
C GLY A 131 -20.61 2.78 -4.58
N PHE A 132 -20.52 2.51 -5.89
CA PHE A 132 -19.39 1.76 -6.46
C PHE A 132 -18.05 2.48 -6.27
N ALA A 133 -17.98 3.79 -6.47
CA ALA A 133 -16.77 4.58 -6.20
C ALA A 133 -16.32 4.45 -4.73
N ALA A 134 -17.27 4.49 -3.78
CA ALA A 134 -16.98 4.30 -2.37
C ALA A 134 -16.43 2.89 -2.07
N THR A 135 -17.04 1.85 -2.65
CA THR A 135 -16.53 0.48 -2.49
C THR A 135 -15.14 0.30 -3.09
N GLY A 136 -14.87 0.93 -4.24
CA GLY A 136 -13.54 0.94 -4.85
C GLY A 136 -12.51 1.69 -4.00
N GLY A 137 -12.89 2.83 -3.41
CA GLY A 137 -12.07 3.59 -2.47
C GLY A 137 -11.73 2.79 -1.21
N TYR A 138 -12.72 2.06 -0.66
CA TYR A 138 -12.52 1.16 0.47
C TYR A 138 -11.59 -0.01 0.14
N ALA A 139 -11.79 -0.64 -1.02
CA ALA A 139 -10.93 -1.73 -1.51
C ALA A 139 -9.48 -1.26 -1.74
N ALA A 140 -9.30 -0.06 -2.29
CA ALA A 140 -8.00 0.59 -2.44
C ALA A 140 -7.32 0.87 -1.09
N PHE A 141 -8.08 1.30 -0.08
CA PHE A 141 -7.56 1.53 1.27
C PHE A 141 -7.08 0.24 1.94
N LYS A 142 -7.86 -0.84 1.82
CA LYS A 142 -7.53 -2.15 2.41
C LYS A 142 -6.55 -2.98 1.58
N LYS A 143 -6.16 -2.49 0.40
CA LYS A 143 -5.31 -3.20 -0.58
C LYS A 143 -5.83 -4.59 -0.97
N LYS A 144 -7.14 -4.82 -0.87
CA LYS A 144 -7.80 -6.06 -1.27
C LYS A 144 -9.29 -5.81 -1.52
N PRO A 145 -9.91 -6.59 -2.42
CA PRO A 145 -9.39 -7.19 -3.67
C PRO A 145 -9.20 -6.15 -4.79
N LEU A 146 -8.22 -6.37 -5.70
CA LEU A 146 -7.91 -5.47 -6.83
C LEU A 146 -9.12 -5.21 -7.73
N SER A 147 -9.88 -6.27 -8.06
CA SER A 147 -10.99 -6.19 -9.02
C SER A 147 -12.04 -5.15 -8.60
N PHE A 148 -12.36 -5.08 -7.30
CA PHE A 148 -13.33 -4.10 -6.79
C PHE A 148 -12.77 -2.67 -6.79
N ALA A 149 -11.47 -2.50 -6.57
CA ALA A 149 -10.82 -1.20 -6.66
C ALA A 149 -10.85 -0.66 -8.11
N VAL A 150 -10.53 -1.51 -9.10
CA VAL A 150 -10.57 -1.13 -10.52
C VAL A 150 -12.01 -0.88 -10.97
N LEU A 151 -12.96 -1.74 -10.59
CA LEU A 151 -14.37 -1.57 -10.94
C LEU A 151 -14.93 -0.27 -10.39
N GLY A 152 -14.68 0.04 -9.12
CA GLY A 152 -15.11 1.32 -8.52
C GLY A 152 -14.43 2.53 -9.17
N GLY A 153 -13.18 2.36 -9.63
CA GLY A 153 -12.48 3.35 -10.45
C GLY A 153 -13.18 3.62 -11.77
N VAL A 154 -13.43 2.59 -12.58
CA VAL A 154 -14.07 2.72 -13.91
C VAL A 154 -15.52 3.19 -13.81
N VAL A 155 -16.29 2.64 -12.88
CA VAL A 155 -17.69 3.05 -12.65
C VAL A 155 -17.76 4.47 -12.09
N GLY A 156 -16.76 4.88 -11.30
CA GLY A 156 -16.63 6.23 -10.77
C GLY A 156 -16.56 7.34 -11.83
N ILE A 157 -16.19 7.01 -13.07
CA ILE A 157 -16.18 7.97 -14.19
C ILE A 157 -17.60 8.47 -14.48
N PHE A 158 -18.59 7.58 -14.35
CA PHE A 158 -20.00 7.86 -14.63
C PHE A 158 -20.73 8.59 -13.50
N THR A 159 -20.04 8.88 -12.39
CA THR A 159 -20.64 9.65 -11.29
C THR A 159 -20.84 11.13 -11.65
N PHE A 160 -20.14 11.64 -12.68
CA PHE A 160 -20.18 13.05 -13.10
C PHE A 160 -20.09 14.05 -11.94
N GLY A 161 -19.33 13.70 -10.88
CA GLY A 161 -19.21 14.50 -9.66
C GLY A 161 -18.65 15.88 -9.98
N LEU A 162 -19.49 16.93 -9.94
CA LEU A 162 -19.19 18.28 -10.45
C LEU A 162 -18.72 18.27 -11.93
N LEU A 163 -19.48 17.56 -12.76
CA LEU A 163 -19.43 17.47 -14.23
C LEU A 163 -18.12 16.86 -14.79
N ILE A 164 -17.04 17.65 -14.81
CA ILE A 164 -15.77 17.29 -15.47
C ILE A 164 -14.72 16.83 -14.45
N ILE A 165 -14.77 17.38 -13.24
CA ILE A 165 -13.74 17.17 -12.21
C ILE A 165 -13.76 15.72 -11.71
N GLY A 166 -14.94 15.16 -11.44
CA GLY A 166 -15.13 13.78 -11.01
C GLY A 166 -14.53 12.74 -11.98
N PRO A 167 -14.90 12.77 -13.27
CA PRO A 167 -14.32 11.87 -14.28
C PRO A 167 -12.79 11.93 -14.34
N ILE A 168 -12.19 13.12 -14.33
CA ILE A 168 -10.72 13.27 -14.38
C ILE A 168 -10.06 12.63 -13.15
N LEU A 169 -10.56 12.92 -11.95
CA LEU A 169 -10.07 12.34 -10.70
C LEU A 169 -10.18 10.81 -10.71
N SER A 170 -11.28 10.28 -11.22
CA SER A 170 -11.55 8.85 -11.32
C SER A 170 -10.61 8.14 -12.30
N ILE A 171 -10.29 8.76 -13.46
CA ILE A 171 -9.30 8.23 -14.40
C ILE A 171 -7.90 8.19 -13.76
N ILE A 172 -7.48 9.27 -13.09
CA ILE A 172 -6.19 9.34 -12.40
C ILE A 172 -6.13 8.27 -11.29
N ALA A 173 -7.19 8.13 -10.50
CA ALA A 173 -7.27 7.12 -9.45
C ALA A 173 -7.16 5.70 -10.02
N THR A 174 -7.85 5.41 -11.12
CA THR A 174 -7.79 4.11 -11.80
C THR A 174 -6.38 3.82 -12.32
N GLY A 175 -5.72 4.82 -12.92
CA GLY A 175 -4.32 4.70 -13.35
C GLY A 175 -3.37 4.38 -12.19
N LEU A 176 -3.53 5.04 -11.05
CA LEU A 176 -2.76 4.75 -9.84
C LEU A 176 -3.01 3.35 -9.29
N ILE A 177 -4.26 2.86 -9.34
CA ILE A 177 -4.61 1.49 -8.92
C ILE A 177 -3.92 0.46 -9.82
N ILE A 178 -3.96 0.65 -11.14
CA ILE A 178 -3.30 -0.25 -12.10
C ILE A 178 -1.78 -0.26 -11.89
N LEU A 179 -1.16 0.92 -11.72
CA LEU A 179 0.27 1.06 -11.44
C LEU A 179 0.72 0.50 -10.09
N SER A 180 -0.23 0.22 -9.18
CA SER A 180 0.04 -0.37 -7.87
C SER A 180 -0.50 -1.80 -7.73
N ARG A 181 -0.81 -2.47 -8.84
CA ARG A 181 -1.34 -3.84 -8.88
C ARG A 181 -0.56 -4.83 -8.02
N GLU A 182 0.76 -4.76 -8.05
CA GLU A 182 1.65 -5.62 -7.25
C GLU A 182 1.39 -5.50 -5.74
N GLU A 183 0.95 -4.33 -5.25
CA GLU A 183 0.63 -4.14 -3.84
C GLU A 183 -0.69 -4.79 -3.42
N PHE A 184 -1.63 -4.95 -4.36
CA PHE A 184 -2.89 -5.63 -4.10
C PHE A 184 -2.70 -7.15 -4.09
N GLU A 185 -1.91 -7.70 -5.03
CA GLU A 185 -1.62 -9.14 -5.09
C GLU A 185 -0.83 -9.61 -3.86
N ASN A 186 0.19 -8.86 -3.46
CA ASN A 186 0.97 -9.14 -2.24
C ASN A 186 0.16 -8.94 -0.95
N GLY A 187 -0.82 -8.04 -0.98
CA GLY A 187 -1.79 -7.93 0.10
C GLY A 187 -2.52 -9.25 0.29
N VAL A 188 -3.13 -9.78 -0.79
CA VAL A 188 -3.97 -11.01 -0.77
C VAL A 188 -3.21 -12.21 -0.23
N HIS A 189 -1.97 -12.46 -0.69
CA HIS A 189 -1.15 -13.61 -0.32
C HIS A 189 -0.45 -13.52 1.04
N GLY A 190 -0.80 -12.53 1.87
CA GLY A 190 -0.56 -12.55 3.31
C GLY A 190 0.80 -13.07 3.73
N LYS A 191 1.88 -12.30 3.49
CA LYS A 191 3.26 -12.56 3.97
C LYS A 191 3.52 -14.05 4.23
N GLU A 192 3.73 -14.82 3.18
CA GLU A 192 4.38 -16.12 3.34
C GLU A 192 5.80 -15.84 3.87
N PHE A 193 5.96 -16.09 5.16
CA PHE A 193 7.23 -16.08 5.89
C PHE A 193 7.86 -17.46 5.81
#